data_AF-A0A9W6HDI2-F1
#
_entry.id   AF-A0A9W6HDI2-F1
#
_cell.length_a   1.000
_cell.length_b   1.000
_cell.length_c   1.000
_cell.angle_alpha   90.00
_cell.angle_beta   90.00
_cell.angle_gamma   90.00
#
_symmetry.space_group_name_H-M   'P 1'
#
loop_
_entity.id
_entity.type
_entity.pdbx_description
1 polymer ?
#
loop_
_entity_poly.entity_id
_entity_poly.type
_entity_poly.pdbx_seq_one_letter_code
_entity_poly.pdbx_strand_id
1 'polypeptide(L)'
;MSDVEIYYHALTSAADAIQTRVSSAVMDNADIQGDDTGVENPAHRVVLRLEINRRLTGLHQAVLDRTGAASGVGASLSEIAARYSDLDVELTGRNQP
;
A
#
# COMPACT_ATOMS: atom_id res chain seq x y z
N MET A 1 13.41 17.23 22.02
CA MET A 1 13.28 16.56 20.72
C MET A 1 13.92 17.47 19.68
N SER A 2 14.95 17.02 18.99
CA SER A 2 15.63 17.82 17.96
C SER A 2 14.76 17.94 16.71
N ASP A 3 14.98 18.97 15.89
CA ASP A 3 14.28 19.11 14.60
C ASP A 3 14.51 17.89 13.69
N VAL A 4 15.65 17.21 13.88
CA VAL A 4 16.03 16.00 13.17
C VAL A 4 15.17 14.81 13.58
N GLU A 5 15.02 14.60 14.89
CA GLU A 5 14.12 13.59 15.44
C GLU A 5 12.67 13.83 14.97
N ILE A 6 12.20 15.09 14.98
CA ILE A 6 10.85 15.44 14.52
C ILE A 6 10.67 15.07 13.03
N TYR A 7 11.63 15.41 12.17
CA TYR A 7 11.55 15.12 10.75
C TYR A 7 11.64 13.61 10.46
N TYR A 8 12.53 12.90 11.15
CA TYR A 8 12.64 11.44 11.09
C TYR A 8 11.31 10.77 11.46
N HIS A 9 10.69 11.19 12.57
CA HIS A 9 9.40 10.65 13.00
C HIS A 9 8.26 10.98 12.04
N ALA A 10 8.28 12.17 11.41
CA ALA A 10 7.28 12.53 10.41
C ALA A 10 7.37 11.63 9.16
N LEU A 11 8.58 11.37 8.66
CA LEU A 11 8.80 10.52 7.49
C LEU A 11 8.46 9.05 7.76
N THR A 12 8.91 8.52 8.90
CA THR A 12 8.61 7.14 9.30
C THR A 12 7.11 6.93 9.54
N SER A 13 6.45 7.87 10.23
CA SER A 13 5.00 7.83 10.42
C SER A 13 4.23 7.88 9.08
N ALA A 14 4.69 8.69 8.12
CA ALA A 14 4.10 8.72 6.79
C ALA A 14 4.30 7.40 6.03
N ALA A 15 5.48 6.78 6.12
CA ALA A 15 5.76 5.47 5.53
C ALA A 15 4.84 4.38 6.10
N ASP A 16 4.69 4.33 7.42
CA ASP A 16 3.81 3.37 8.12
C ASP A 16 2.33 3.56 7.73
N ALA A 17 1.88 4.81 7.63
CA ALA A 17 0.53 5.13 7.21
C ALA A 17 0.26 4.66 5.77
N ILE A 18 1.23 4.81 4.86
CA ILE A 18 1.12 4.29 3.49
C ILE A 18 1.05 2.77 3.51
N GLN A 19 1.92 2.10 4.25
CA GLN A 19 1.95 0.63 4.30
C GLN A 19 0.66 0.04 4.89
N THR A 20 0.07 0.72 5.87
CA THR A 20 -1.24 0.36 6.44
C THR A 20 -2.34 0.45 5.37
N ARG A 21 -2.40 1.55 4.63
CA ARG A 21 -3.40 1.76 3.56
C ARG A 21 -3.24 0.77 2.40
N VAL A 22 -2.00 0.46 2.02
CA VAL A 22 -1.67 -0.59 1.05
C VAL A 22 -2.24 -1.92 1.52
N SER A 23 -1.98 -2.29 2.77
CA SER A 23 -2.45 -3.56 3.35
C SER A 23 -3.97 -3.65 3.35
N SER A 24 -4.67 -2.58 3.78
CA SER A 24 -6.13 -2.51 3.71
C SER A 24 -6.64 -2.63 2.28
N ALA A 25 -6.05 -1.92 1.32
CA ALA A 25 -6.47 -1.99 -0.08
C ALA A 25 -6.31 -3.39 -0.70
N VAL A 26 -5.27 -4.14 -0.29
CA VAL A 26 -5.10 -5.54 -0.72
C VAL A 26 -6.17 -6.44 -0.11
N MET A 27 -6.48 -6.28 1.17
CA MET A 27 -7.54 -7.04 1.85
C MET A 27 -8.92 -6.72 1.26
N ASP A 28 -9.28 -5.45 1.13
CA ASP A 28 -10.54 -5.00 0.53
C ASP A 28 -10.70 -5.55 -0.89
N ASN A 29 -9.62 -5.58 -1.67
CA ASN A 29 -9.62 -6.14 -3.01
C ASN A 29 -9.78 -7.67 -3.03
N ALA A 30 -9.26 -8.38 -2.03
CA ALA A 30 -9.47 -9.82 -1.91
C ALA A 30 -10.91 -10.18 -1.52
N ASP A 31 -11.61 -9.29 -0.81
CA ASP A 31 -13.01 -9.46 -0.41
C ASP A 31 -13.99 -9.22 -1.57
N ILE A 32 -13.57 -8.58 -2.67
CA ILE A 32 -14.39 -8.43 -3.87
C ILE A 32 -14.49 -9.78 -4.59
N GLN A 33 -15.52 -10.55 -4.28
CA GLN A 33 -15.81 -11.83 -4.93
C GLN A 33 -16.76 -11.66 -6.12
N GLY A 34 -16.47 -12.35 -7.22
CA GLY A 34 -17.28 -12.34 -8.44
C GLY A 34 -18.40 -13.37 -8.51
N ASP A 35 -18.43 -14.31 -7.57
CA ASP A 35 -19.30 -15.49 -7.61
C ASP A 35 -20.38 -15.49 -6.53
N ASP A 36 -20.50 -14.41 -5.73
CA ASP A 36 -21.59 -14.22 -4.78
C ASP A 36 -22.87 -13.84 -5.54
N THR A 37 -23.45 -14.83 -6.22
CA THR A 37 -24.71 -14.71 -6.94
C THR A 37 -25.85 -14.69 -5.94
N GLY A 38 -26.04 -13.60 -5.21
CA GLY A 38 -27.19 -13.36 -4.31
C GLY A 38 -28.55 -13.30 -5.03
N VAL A 39 -28.64 -13.77 -6.27
CA VAL A 39 -29.83 -13.85 -7.09
C VAL A 39 -29.79 -15.22 -7.77
N GLU A 40 -30.82 -16.03 -7.54
CA GLU A 40 -31.05 -17.37 -8.13
C GLU A 40 -30.19 -17.62 -9.37
N ASN A 41 -29.16 -18.45 -9.23
CA ASN A 41 -28.21 -18.86 -10.25
C ASN A 41 -28.90 -18.99 -11.62
N PRO A 42 -28.77 -18.01 -12.53
CA PRO A 42 -29.35 -18.13 -13.85
C PRO A 42 -28.36 -19.01 -14.60
N ALA A 43 -28.58 -20.33 -14.54
CA ALA A 43 -27.81 -21.38 -15.20
C ALA A 43 -27.58 -21.17 -16.71
N HIS A 44 -28.06 -20.06 -17.28
CA HIS A 44 -28.03 -19.68 -18.68
C HIS A 44 -27.25 -18.37 -18.97
N ARG A 45 -26.62 -17.71 -17.99
CA ARG A 45 -25.85 -16.46 -18.23
C ARG A 45 -24.33 -16.63 -18.11
N VAL A 46 -23.80 -17.73 -18.66
CA VAL A 46 -22.36 -18.05 -18.67
C VAL A 46 -21.51 -16.90 -19.22
N VAL A 47 -21.94 -16.28 -20.32
CA VAL A 47 -21.22 -15.15 -20.94
C VAL A 47 -21.13 -13.94 -20.00
N LEU A 48 -22.20 -13.66 -19.23
CA LEU A 48 -22.21 -12.56 -18.28
C LEU A 48 -21.26 -12.83 -17.10
N ARG A 49 -21.28 -14.05 -16.56
CA ARG A 49 -20.35 -14.47 -15.50
C ARG A 49 -18.89 -14.34 -15.96
N LEU A 50 -18.60 -14.77 -17.19
CA LEU A 50 -17.26 -14.69 -17.76
C LEU A 50 -16.78 -13.23 -17.93
N GLU A 51 -17.65 -12.33 -18.40
CA GLU A 51 -17.30 -10.91 -18.53
C GLU A 51 -17.13 -10.23 -17.15
N ILE A 52 -17.96 -10.55 -16.16
CA ILE A 52 -17.78 -10.06 -14.78
C ILE A 52 -16.45 -10.55 -14.21
N ASN A 53 -16.15 -11.84 -14.33
CA ASN A 53 -14.86 -12.40 -13.90
C ASN A 53 -13.67 -11.73 -14.57
N ARG A 54 -13.76 -11.43 -15.87
CA ARG A 54 -12.71 -10.70 -16.61
C ARG A 54 -12.50 -9.29 -16.06
N ARG A 55 -13.59 -8.57 -15.77
CA ARG A 55 -13.52 -7.21 -15.21
C ARG A 55 -12.96 -7.22 -13.79
N LEU A 56 -13.37 -8.17 -12.95
CA LEU A 56 -12.86 -8.31 -11.60
C LEU A 56 -11.38 -8.70 -11.59
N THR A 57 -10.96 -9.59 -12.48
CA THR A 57 -9.53 -9.91 -12.66
C THR A 57 -8.73 -8.67 -13.04
N GLY A 58 -9.24 -7.86 -13.98
CA GLY A 58 -8.61 -6.59 -14.36
C GLY A 58 -8.53 -5.58 -13.21
N LEU A 59 -9.59 -5.51 -12.39
CA LEU A 59 -9.63 -4.68 -11.19
C LEU A 59 -8.58 -5.15 -10.17
N HIS A 60 -8.53 -6.45 -9.86
CA HIS A 60 -7.56 -7.00 -8.92
C HIS A 60 -6.12 -6.71 -9.35
N GLN A 61 -5.82 -6.86 -10.64
CA GLN A 61 -4.48 -6.53 -11.16
C GLN A 61 -4.17 -5.04 -10.99
N ALA A 62 -5.10 -4.15 -11.33
CA ALA A 62 -4.89 -2.71 -11.18
C ALA A 62 -4.69 -2.28 -9.72
N VAL A 63 -5.38 -2.93 -8.77
CA VAL A 63 -5.14 -2.70 -7.34
C VAL A 63 -3.76 -3.17 -6.94
N LEU A 64 -3.34 -4.38 -7.34
CA LEU A 64 -2.00 -4.91 -7.05
C LEU A 64 -0.87 -4.03 -7.59
N ASP A 65 -1.01 -3.54 -8.83
CA ASP A 65 -0.01 -2.66 -9.43
C ASP A 65 0.10 -1.34 -8.65
N ARG A 66 -1.04 -0.77 -8.25
CA ARG A 66 -1.10 0.50 -7.51
C ARG A 66 -0.63 0.35 -6.07
N THR A 67 -0.92 -0.75 -5.40
CA THR A 67 -0.42 -1.04 -4.05
C THR A 67 1.07 -1.31 -4.07
N GLY A 68 1.59 -1.99 -5.09
CA GLY A 68 3.04 -2.14 -5.32
C GLY A 68 3.76 -0.80 -5.48
N ALA A 69 3.21 0.10 -6.32
CA ALA A 69 3.75 1.46 -6.47
C ALA A 69 3.71 2.26 -5.17
N ALA A 70 2.61 2.19 -4.41
CA ALA A 70 2.46 2.86 -3.13
C ALA A 70 3.44 2.33 -2.06
N SER A 71 3.67 1.02 -1.99
CA SER A 71 4.71 0.43 -1.14
C SER A 71 6.11 0.94 -1.51
N GLY A 72 6.39 1.16 -2.81
CA GLY A 72 7.64 1.79 -3.25
C GLY A 72 7.83 3.21 -2.70
N VAL A 73 6.74 4.00 -2.61
CA VAL A 73 6.78 5.33 -1.98
C VAL A 73 7.06 5.22 -0.48
N GLY A 74 6.39 4.30 0.22
CA GLY A 74 6.65 4.03 1.65
C GLY A 74 8.12 3.68 1.91
N ALA A 75 8.68 2.76 1.13
CA ALA A 75 10.09 2.39 1.21
C ALA A 75 11.04 3.58 0.96
N SER A 76 10.72 4.42 -0.02
CA SER A 76 11.51 5.63 -0.33
C SER A 76 11.49 6.64 0.84
N LEU A 77 10.36 6.80 1.52
CA LEU A 77 10.27 7.68 2.69
C LEU A 77 11.10 7.14 3.86
N SER A 78 11.07 5.83 4.12
CA SER A 78 11.93 5.20 5.13
C SER A 78 13.42 5.35 4.79
N GLU A 79 13.80 5.21 3.53
CA GLU A 79 15.19 5.40 3.09
C GLU A 79 15.65 6.86 3.25
N ILE A 80 14.81 7.84 2.91
CA ILE A 80 15.11 9.26 3.13
C ILE A 80 15.30 9.54 4.62
N ALA A 81 14.44 8.97 5.48
CA ALA A 81 14.55 9.14 6.93
C ALA A 81 15.87 8.58 7.48
N ALA A 82 16.26 7.38 7.04
CA ALA A 82 17.52 6.75 7.44
C ALA A 82 18.73 7.60 7.01
N ARG A 83 18.80 8.00 5.73
CA ARG A 83 19.91 8.82 5.22
C ARG A 83 20.01 10.18 5.90
N TYR A 84 18.87 10.79 6.25
CA TYR A 84 18.86 12.06 6.96
C TYR A 84 19.38 11.92 8.40
N SER A 85 19.02 10.83 9.09
CA SER A 85 19.58 10.51 10.41
C SER A 85 21.09 10.26 10.34
N ASP A 86 21.56 9.52 9.33
CA ASP A 86 22.99 9.25 9.13
C ASP A 86 23.78 10.54 8.88
N LEU A 87 23.22 11.45 8.07
CA LEU A 87 23.83 12.74 7.76
C LEU A 87 23.89 13.67 8.98
N ASP A 88 22.88 13.65 9.87
CA ASP A 88 22.92 14.41 11.12
C ASP A 88 24.03 13.90 12.05
N VAL A 89 24.20 12.58 12.16
CA VAL A 89 25.28 11.97 12.92
C VAL A 89 26.65 12.36 12.36
N GLU A 90 26.83 12.32 11.03
CA GLU A 90 28.07 12.69 10.36
C GLU A 90 28.43 14.17 10.57
N LEU A 91 27.45 15.07 10.46
CA LEU A 91 27.67 16.52 10.55
C LEU A 91 27.78 17.03 11.99
N THR A 92 27.10 16.39 12.95
CA THR A 92 27.07 16.87 14.35
C THR A 92 27.97 16.07 15.28
N GLY A 93 28.44 14.89 14.86
CA GLY A 93 29.25 13.97 15.67
C GLY A 93 28.52 13.41 16.90
N ARG A 94 27.20 13.60 17.00
CA ARG A 94 26.37 13.12 18.10
C ARG A 94 25.43 12.05 17.58
N ASN A 95 25.60 10.81 18.03
CA ASN A 95 24.52 9.82 17.99
C ASN A 95 23.41 10.34 18.91
N GLN A 96 22.32 10.84 18.33
CA GLN A 96 21.10 11.01 19.12
C GLN A 96 20.45 9.63 19.34
N PRO A 97 19.97 9.35 20.57
CA PRO A 97 19.49 8.04 20.97
C PRO A 97 18.16 7.63 20.33
#